data_AF-A0A1G1WIA8-F1
#
_entry.id   AF-A0A1G1WIA8-F1
#
_cell.length_a   1.000
_cell.length_b   1.000
_cell.length_c   1.000
_cell.angle_alpha   90.00
_cell.angle_beta   90.00
_cell.angle_gamma   90.00
#
_symmetry.space_group_name_H-M   'P 1'
#
loop_
_entity.id
_entity.type
_entity.pdbx_description
1 polymer ?
#
loop_
_entity_poly.entity_id
_entity_poly.type
_entity_poly.pdbx_seq_one_letter_code
_entity_poly.pdbx_strand_id
1 'polypeptide(L)'
;MSRKLDLLRQALSAAESSIKLARQLISDIEREDSDSGKKPPKEKPGIIGVFDGELMMTDKNETFPVPANYASKSLLVVGDTLKIIDEGGEKKFKQIEHVKRHKTTGILAKKDGKWRVVTPEGSYKVLTEAVQHFNGDVGDEVLLQLPANNLQVAYGTIETIQKKEQIIEEKTEATKKPENEEKKEPTKKLREEPKEEEKKKEPEGEKKEEPKSEEPEAQEPKASDEELV
;
A
#
# COMPACT_ATOMS: atom_id res chain seq x y z
N MET A 1 66.06 -40.32 -19.62
CA MET A 1 64.77 -40.59 -18.95
C MET A 1 64.49 -39.65 -17.76
N SER A 2 65.51 -39.13 -17.04
CA SER A 2 65.31 -38.26 -15.86
C SER A 2 64.48 -36.99 -16.09
N ARG A 3 64.78 -36.17 -17.11
CA ARG A 3 64.09 -34.88 -17.34
C ARG A 3 62.57 -34.98 -17.54
N LYS A 4 62.08 -36.09 -18.12
CA LYS A 4 60.64 -36.32 -18.30
C LYS A 4 59.97 -36.63 -16.96
N LEU A 5 60.65 -37.36 -16.08
CA LEU A 5 60.18 -37.64 -14.73
C LEU A 5 60.10 -36.36 -13.88
N ASP A 6 61.10 -35.49 -14.00
CA ASP A 6 61.14 -34.22 -13.27
C ASP A 6 60.00 -33.27 -13.73
N LEU A 7 59.74 -33.23 -15.04
CA LEU A 7 58.64 -32.45 -15.61
C LEU A 7 57.27 -32.99 -15.18
N LEU A 8 57.11 -34.32 -15.11
CA LEU A 8 55.89 -34.94 -14.58
C LEU A 8 55.68 -34.65 -13.09
N ARG A 9 56.75 -34.67 -12.28
CA ARG A 9 56.68 -34.30 -10.85
C ARG A 9 56.32 -32.83 -10.65
N GLN A 10 56.87 -31.95 -11.48
CA GLN A 10 56.54 -30.53 -11.44
C GLN A 10 55.08 -30.28 -11.85
N ALA A 11 54.59 -30.95 -12.90
CA ALA A 11 53.21 -30.87 -13.33
C ALA A 11 52.23 -31.39 -12.25
N LEU A 12 52.59 -32.48 -11.57
CA LEU A 12 51.79 -33.04 -10.47
C LEU A 12 51.70 -32.06 -9.29
N SER A 13 52.83 -31.47 -8.88
CA SER A 13 52.85 -30.48 -7.79
C SER A 13 52.05 -29.22 -8.12
N ALA A 14 52.10 -28.76 -9.38
CA ALA A 14 51.28 -27.64 -9.83
C ALA A 14 49.78 -27.96 -9.80
N ALA A 15 49.39 -29.18 -10.18
CA ALA A 15 48.01 -29.65 -10.10
C ALA A 15 47.52 -29.81 -8.65
N GLU A 16 48.36 -30.30 -7.74
CA GLU A 16 48.02 -30.38 -6.32
C GLU A 16 47.79 -28.99 -5.72
N SER A 17 48.65 -28.02 -6.08
CA SER A 17 48.50 -26.63 -5.66
C SER A 17 47.19 -26.01 -6.19
N SER A 18 46.86 -26.24 -7.48
CA SER A 18 45.62 -25.70 -8.06
C SER A 18 44.37 -26.34 -7.44
N ILE A 19 44.39 -27.64 -7.15
CA ILE A 19 43.29 -28.32 -6.45
C ILE A 19 43.13 -27.76 -5.02
N LYS A 20 44.25 -27.47 -4.33
CA LYS A 20 44.22 -26.86 -3.00
C LYS A 20 43.60 -25.46 -3.03
N LEU A 21 43.96 -24.64 -4.02
CA LEU A 21 43.35 -23.33 -4.23
C LEU A 21 41.86 -23.44 -4.53
N ALA A 22 41.46 -24.36 -5.42
CA ALA A 22 40.06 -24.58 -5.75
C ALA A 22 39.24 -25.00 -4.51
N ARG A 23 39.80 -25.86 -3.64
CA ARG A 23 39.16 -26.23 -2.36
C ARG A 23 39.01 -25.04 -1.41
N GLN A 24 40.01 -24.16 -1.36
CA GLN A 24 39.94 -22.97 -0.52
C GLN A 24 38.86 -22.01 -1.03
N LEU A 25 38.80 -21.77 -2.34
CA LEU A 25 37.75 -20.95 -2.96
C LEU A 25 36.35 -21.53 -2.71
N ILE A 26 36.18 -22.85 -2.83
CA ILE A 26 34.91 -23.53 -2.49
C ILE A 26 34.57 -23.31 -1.01
N SER A 27 35.54 -23.46 -0.10
CA SER A 27 35.32 -23.22 1.33
C SER A 27 34.99 -21.77 1.66
N ASP A 28 35.52 -20.80 0.92
CA ASP A 28 35.23 -19.39 1.12
C ASP A 28 33.82 -19.05 0.60
N ILE A 29 33.42 -19.61 -0.54
CA ILE A 29 32.04 -19.50 -1.07
C ILE A 29 31.06 -20.17 -0.10
N GLU A 30 31.34 -21.39 0.38
CA GLU A 30 30.50 -22.08 1.36
C GLU A 30 30.39 -21.29 2.67
N ARG A 31 31.42 -20.53 3.07
CA ARG A 31 31.37 -19.65 4.25
C ARG A 31 30.56 -18.38 4.00
N GLU A 32 30.68 -17.76 2.82
CA GLU A 32 29.83 -16.63 2.42
C GLU A 32 28.34 -17.04 2.34
N ASP A 33 28.06 -18.24 1.82
CA ASP A 33 26.72 -18.83 1.82
C ASP A 33 26.25 -19.23 3.24
N SER A 34 27.17 -19.59 4.14
CA SER A 34 26.87 -19.99 5.52
C SER A 34 26.62 -18.81 6.47
N ASP A 35 27.14 -17.61 6.19
CA ASP A 35 26.76 -16.40 6.93
C ASP A 35 25.33 -15.93 6.55
N SER A 36 24.82 -16.43 5.42
CA SER A 36 23.39 -16.40 5.05
C SER A 36 22.62 -17.67 5.49
N GLY A 37 23.28 -18.56 6.26
CA GLY A 37 22.87 -19.92 6.59
C GLY A 37 21.82 -20.06 7.68
N LYS A 38 20.66 -19.41 7.54
CA LYS A 38 19.43 -20.05 8.01
C LYS A 38 19.24 -21.29 7.14
N LYS A 39 19.52 -22.49 7.69
CA LYS A 39 18.94 -23.74 7.15
C LYS A 39 17.50 -23.44 6.74
N PRO A 40 17.03 -23.76 5.51
CA PRO A 40 15.64 -23.55 5.18
C PRO A 40 14.83 -24.27 6.26
N PRO A 41 14.04 -23.55 7.08
CA PRO A 41 13.20 -24.19 8.07
C PRO A 41 12.37 -25.19 7.30
N LYS A 42 12.39 -26.48 7.70
CA LYS A 42 11.55 -27.56 7.15
C LYS A 42 10.28 -26.93 6.58
N GLU A 43 10.19 -26.87 5.25
CA GLU A 43 9.20 -26.02 4.62
C GLU A 43 7.82 -26.48 5.10
N LYS A 44 7.19 -25.67 5.95
CA LYS A 44 5.79 -25.89 6.28
C LYS A 44 5.05 -25.88 4.94
N PRO A 45 4.18 -26.87 4.66
CA PRO A 45 3.33 -26.81 3.48
C PRO A 45 2.57 -25.49 3.51
N GLY A 46 2.61 -24.76 2.41
CA GLY A 46 2.10 -23.40 2.33
C GLY A 46 1.79 -23.04 0.89
N ILE A 47 0.85 -22.12 0.72
CA ILE A 47 0.39 -21.67 -0.58
C ILE A 47 1.34 -20.59 -1.09
N ILE A 48 1.85 -20.73 -2.31
CA ILE A 48 2.77 -19.77 -2.93
C ILE A 48 1.99 -18.92 -3.94
N GLY A 49 2.29 -17.63 -3.99
CA GLY A 49 1.73 -16.72 -4.99
C GLY A 49 2.56 -15.47 -5.19
N VAL A 50 2.18 -14.68 -6.18
CA VAL A 50 2.83 -13.45 -6.59
C VAL A 50 2.02 -12.26 -6.10
N PHE A 51 2.69 -11.27 -5.51
CA PHE A 51 2.06 -10.05 -5.04
C PHE A 51 1.70 -9.10 -6.18
N ASP A 52 0.47 -8.59 -6.20
CA ASP A 52 -0.02 -7.67 -7.25
C ASP A 52 -0.11 -6.19 -6.80
N GLY A 53 0.18 -5.91 -5.54
CA GLY A 53 0.07 -4.59 -4.92
C GLY A 53 -0.91 -4.53 -3.74
N GLU A 54 -1.95 -5.37 -3.74
CA GLU A 54 -2.93 -5.49 -2.64
C GLU A 54 -3.23 -6.95 -2.30
N LEU A 55 -3.18 -7.84 -3.29
CA LEU A 55 -3.49 -9.25 -3.21
C LEU A 55 -2.26 -10.09 -3.58
N MET A 56 -2.30 -11.36 -3.20
CA MET A 56 -1.39 -12.40 -3.65
C MET A 56 -2.16 -13.34 -4.57
N MET A 57 -1.66 -13.54 -5.80
CA MET A 57 -2.25 -14.43 -6.79
C MET A 57 -1.47 -15.74 -6.86
N THR A 58 -2.15 -16.87 -6.70
CA THR A 58 -1.54 -18.20 -6.81
C THR A 58 -1.47 -18.68 -8.25
N ASP A 59 -0.73 -19.78 -8.45
CA ASP A 59 -0.69 -20.55 -9.71
C ASP A 59 -2.08 -21.08 -10.14
N LYS A 60 -2.99 -21.27 -9.19
CA LYS A 60 -4.38 -21.70 -9.41
C LYS A 60 -5.36 -20.55 -9.62
N ASN A 61 -4.88 -19.33 -9.84
CA ASN A 61 -5.70 -18.12 -9.97
C ASN A 61 -6.52 -17.78 -8.70
N GLU A 62 -6.18 -18.34 -7.54
CA GLU A 62 -6.78 -17.93 -6.28
C GLU A 62 -6.11 -16.64 -5.79
N THR A 63 -6.90 -15.71 -5.24
CA THR A 63 -6.39 -14.44 -4.72
C THR A 63 -6.56 -14.38 -3.21
N PHE A 64 -5.51 -13.92 -2.53
CA PHE A 64 -5.48 -13.77 -1.08
C PHE A 64 -5.17 -12.31 -0.72
N PRO A 65 -6.01 -11.61 0.05
CA PRO A 65 -5.74 -10.24 0.45
C PRO A 65 -4.52 -10.17 1.37
N VAL A 66 -3.55 -9.36 1.00
CA VAL A 66 -2.35 -9.14 1.80
C VAL A 66 -2.59 -7.94 2.72
N PRO A 67 -2.36 -8.07 4.04
CA PRO A 67 -2.50 -6.94 4.95
C PRO A 67 -1.59 -5.78 4.53
N ALA A 68 -2.18 -4.59 4.32
CA ALA A 68 -1.44 -3.43 3.82
C ALA A 68 -0.27 -3.00 4.73
N ASN A 69 -0.41 -3.18 6.05
CA ASN A 69 0.67 -2.95 7.03
C ASN A 69 1.84 -3.93 6.84
N TYR A 70 1.56 -5.20 6.51
CA TYR A 70 2.62 -6.15 6.19
C TYR A 70 3.33 -5.75 4.90
N ALA A 71 2.56 -5.41 3.86
CA ALA A 71 3.11 -4.98 2.58
C ALA A 71 3.95 -3.71 2.68
N SER A 72 3.52 -2.71 3.49
CA SER A 72 4.28 -1.48 3.70
C SER A 72 5.57 -1.72 4.50
N LYS A 73 5.53 -2.52 5.57
CA LYS A 73 6.70 -2.79 6.42
C LYS A 73 7.75 -3.67 5.73
N SER A 74 7.31 -4.64 4.94
CA SER A 74 8.21 -5.53 4.19
C SER A 74 8.65 -4.95 2.85
N LEU A 75 8.21 -3.73 2.50
CA LEU A 75 8.50 -3.07 1.23
C LEU A 75 8.23 -4.02 0.04
N LEU A 76 7.04 -4.62 0.02
CA LEU A 76 6.65 -5.59 -1.01
C LEU A 76 6.40 -4.89 -2.34
N VAL A 77 7.14 -5.28 -3.36
CA VAL A 77 6.99 -4.77 -4.73
C VAL A 77 6.12 -5.72 -5.54
N VAL A 78 5.32 -5.18 -6.47
CA VAL A 78 4.54 -5.99 -7.42
C VAL A 78 5.47 -6.99 -8.12
N GLY A 79 5.11 -8.27 -8.09
CA GLY A 79 5.96 -9.35 -8.60
C GLY A 79 6.78 -10.08 -7.52
N ASP A 80 6.81 -9.59 -6.28
CA ASP A 80 7.43 -10.33 -5.17
C ASP A 80 6.68 -11.63 -4.89
N THR A 81 7.41 -12.71 -4.65
CA THR A 81 6.81 -14.02 -4.37
C THR A 81 6.61 -14.19 -2.87
N LEU A 82 5.37 -14.50 -2.49
CA LEU A 82 4.93 -14.70 -1.11
C LEU A 82 4.51 -16.16 -0.89
N LYS A 83 4.69 -16.63 0.34
CA LYS A 83 4.18 -17.91 0.84
C LYS A 83 3.28 -17.66 2.03
N ILE A 84 2.05 -18.16 1.96
CA ILE A 84 1.13 -18.22 3.08
C ILE A 84 1.45 -19.49 3.86
N ILE A 85 1.76 -19.33 5.14
CA ILE A 85 1.87 -20.44 6.07
C ILE A 85 0.71 -20.39 7.06
N ASP A 86 0.20 -21.56 7.42
CA ASP A 86 -0.69 -21.71 8.55
C ASP A 86 0.16 -21.88 9.82
N GLU A 87 0.01 -20.94 10.76
CA GLU A 87 0.72 -20.97 12.03
C GLU A 87 -0.30 -20.85 13.16
N GLY A 88 -0.90 -21.99 13.53
CA GLY A 88 -1.86 -22.06 14.64
C GLY A 88 -3.26 -21.57 14.27
N GLY A 89 -3.68 -21.72 13.01
CA GLY A 89 -4.97 -21.26 12.50
C GLY A 89 -4.97 -19.85 11.93
N GLU A 90 -3.87 -19.10 12.09
CA GLU A 90 -3.68 -17.79 11.47
C GLU A 90 -2.84 -17.91 10.19
N LYS A 91 -3.34 -17.31 9.10
CA LYS A 91 -2.61 -17.20 7.84
C LYS A 91 -1.56 -16.12 7.94
N LYS A 92 -0.29 -16.51 7.90
CA LYS A 92 0.84 -15.58 7.93
C LYS A 92 1.53 -15.54 6.57
N PHE A 93 1.68 -14.34 6.04
CA PHE A 93 2.43 -14.11 4.80
C PHE A 93 3.92 -14.05 5.12
N LYS A 94 4.71 -14.72 4.29
CA LYS A 94 6.17 -14.66 4.30
C LYS A 94 6.66 -14.42 2.89
N GLN A 95 7.44 -13.38 2.70
CA GLN A 95 8.18 -13.19 1.46
C GLN A 95 9.23 -14.29 1.28
N ILE A 96 9.23 -14.94 0.12
CA ILE A 96 10.17 -15.99 -0.23
C ILE A 96 11.17 -15.53 -1.30
N GLU A 97 10.75 -14.65 -2.21
CA GLU A 97 11.60 -14.14 -3.28
C GLU A 97 11.34 -12.65 -3.50
N HIS A 98 12.40 -11.92 -3.82
CA HIS A 98 12.35 -10.51 -4.18
C HIS A 98 12.54 -10.36 -5.69
N VAL A 99 11.67 -9.59 -6.33
CA VAL A 99 11.85 -9.20 -7.72
C VAL A 99 13.00 -8.19 -7.84
N LYS A 100 13.66 -8.15 -9.00
CA LYS A 100 14.61 -7.08 -9.31
C LYS A 100 13.92 -5.73 -9.21
N ARG A 101 14.51 -4.79 -8.48
CA ARG A 101 13.88 -3.50 -8.16
C ARG A 101 14.52 -2.35 -8.93
N HIS A 102 13.69 -1.46 -9.43
CA HIS A 102 14.06 -0.17 -10.01
C HIS A 102 13.62 0.92 -9.03
N LYS A 103 14.57 1.75 -8.60
CA LYS A 103 14.29 2.89 -7.72
C LYS A 103 14.12 4.14 -8.56
N THR A 104 13.04 4.87 -8.33
CA THR A 104 12.77 6.15 -8.99
C THR A 104 12.23 7.14 -7.96
N THR A 105 12.38 8.42 -8.24
CA THR A 105 11.88 9.50 -7.37
C THR A 105 10.62 10.10 -7.96
N GLY A 106 9.65 10.39 -7.11
CA GLY A 106 8.39 11.00 -7.54
C GLY A 106 7.79 11.92 -6.50
N ILE A 107 6.66 12.53 -6.85
CA ILE A 107 5.90 13.41 -5.96
C ILE A 107 4.66 12.69 -5.47
N LEU A 108 4.44 12.73 -4.16
CA LEU A 108 3.26 12.16 -3.53
C LEU A 108 2.02 13.02 -3.83
N ALA A 109 0.97 12.38 -4.33
CA ALA A 109 -0.29 13.00 -4.70
C ALA A 109 -1.47 12.19 -4.15
N LYS A 110 -2.63 12.84 -4.02
CA LYS A 110 -3.87 12.18 -3.60
C LYS A 110 -4.95 12.44 -4.65
N LYS A 111 -5.51 11.36 -5.20
CA LYS A 111 -6.57 11.41 -6.22
C LYS A 111 -7.73 10.51 -5.79
N ASP A 112 -8.94 11.05 -5.75
CA ASP A 112 -10.16 10.34 -5.36
C ASP A 112 -10.04 9.63 -3.99
N GLY A 113 -9.36 10.28 -3.04
CA GLY A 113 -9.09 9.72 -1.71
C GLY A 113 -7.98 8.67 -1.65
N LYS A 114 -7.46 8.18 -2.80
CA LYS A 114 -6.38 7.20 -2.89
C LYS A 114 -5.02 7.87 -3.10
N TRP A 115 -4.01 7.38 -2.41
CA TRP A 115 -2.63 7.87 -2.56
C TRP A 115 -2.00 7.35 -3.86
N ARG A 116 -1.27 8.23 -4.52
CA ARG A 116 -0.52 7.95 -5.74
C ARG A 116 0.81 8.67 -5.73
N VAL A 117 1.78 8.14 -6.44
CA VAL A 117 3.06 8.79 -6.68
C VAL A 117 3.19 9.04 -8.18
N VAL A 118 3.53 10.27 -8.55
CA VAL A 118 3.77 10.67 -9.93
C VAL A 118 5.27 10.71 -10.14
N THR A 119 5.76 9.89 -11.07
CA THR A 119 7.17 9.80 -11.45
C THR A 119 7.31 10.07 -12.96
N PRO A 120 8.53 10.21 -13.50
CA PRO A 120 8.75 10.35 -14.94
C PRO A 120 8.19 9.17 -15.77
N GLU A 121 8.15 7.97 -15.18
CA GLU A 121 7.72 6.73 -15.84
C GLU A 121 6.19 6.54 -15.83
N GLY A 122 5.48 7.17 -14.89
CA GLY A 122 4.02 7.05 -14.80
C GLY A 122 3.42 7.49 -13.45
N SER A 123 2.17 7.09 -13.24
CA SER A 123 1.46 7.31 -11.96
C SER A 123 1.12 5.98 -11.31
N TYR A 124 1.69 5.74 -10.14
CA TYR A 124 1.55 4.50 -9.39
C TYR A 124 0.67 4.71 -8.18
N LYS A 125 -0.22 3.76 -7.89
CA LYS A 125 -0.92 3.72 -6.60
C LYS A 125 0.06 3.28 -5.51
N VAL A 126 -0.13 3.80 -4.31
CA VAL A 126 0.68 3.43 -3.15
C VAL A 126 -0.24 3.11 -1.97
N LEU A 127 0.23 2.23 -1.09
CA LEU A 127 -0.52 1.85 0.10
C LEU A 127 -0.63 3.03 1.06
N THR A 128 -1.84 3.24 1.59
CA THR A 128 -2.12 4.33 2.55
C THR A 128 -1.28 4.17 3.82
N GLU A 129 -1.09 2.93 4.26
CA GLU A 129 -0.31 2.54 5.43
C GLU A 129 1.17 2.89 5.26
N ALA A 130 1.71 2.80 4.04
CA ALA A 130 3.07 3.23 3.76
C ALA A 130 3.20 4.76 3.92
N VAL A 131 2.25 5.53 3.37
CA VAL A 131 2.23 6.99 3.51
C VAL A 131 2.11 7.41 4.98
N GLN A 132 1.22 6.77 5.73
CA GLN A 132 1.02 7.04 7.15
C GLN A 132 2.26 6.69 7.98
N HIS A 133 2.95 5.60 7.66
CA HIS A 133 4.17 5.17 8.35
C HIS A 133 5.29 6.23 8.26
N PHE A 134 5.42 6.90 7.11
CA PHE A 134 6.42 7.95 6.91
C PHE A 134 5.87 9.37 7.19
N ASN A 135 4.61 9.48 7.62
CA ASN A 135 3.91 10.75 7.79
C ASN A 135 4.06 11.68 6.57
N GLY A 136 3.83 11.15 5.37
CA GLY A 136 3.96 11.89 4.12
C GLY A 136 2.73 12.74 3.80
N ASP A 137 2.98 13.92 3.25
CA ASP A 137 1.97 14.88 2.80
C ASP A 137 1.97 15.05 1.28
N VAL A 138 0.87 15.56 0.74
CA VAL A 138 0.76 15.85 -0.69
C VAL A 138 1.82 16.88 -1.09
N GLY A 139 2.63 16.55 -2.10
CA GLY A 139 3.73 17.40 -2.56
C GLY A 139 5.11 16.97 -2.04
N ASP A 140 5.18 16.04 -1.10
CA ASP A 140 6.45 15.47 -0.65
C ASP A 140 7.12 14.65 -1.76
N GLU A 141 8.44 14.68 -1.76
CA GLU A 141 9.26 13.90 -2.66
C GLU A 141 9.48 12.51 -2.05
N VAL A 142 9.26 11.45 -2.83
CA VAL A 142 9.29 10.07 -2.34
C VAL A 142 10.17 9.21 -3.22
N LEU A 143 10.94 8.32 -2.58
CA LEU A 143 11.67 7.28 -3.27
C LEU A 143 10.76 6.06 -3.43
N LEU A 144 10.44 5.72 -4.67
CA LEU A 144 9.55 4.64 -5.04
C LEU A 144 10.36 3.44 -5.55
N GLN A 145 9.98 2.24 -5.13
CA GLN A 145 10.45 0.99 -5.70
C GLN A 145 9.40 0.39 -6.62
N LEU A 146 9.84 0.12 -7.85
CA LEU A 146 9.10 -0.51 -8.92
C LEU A 146 9.80 -1.81 -9.33
N PRO A 147 9.11 -2.75 -9.97
CA PRO A 147 9.76 -3.95 -10.47
C PRO A 147 10.50 -3.63 -11.78
N ALA A 148 11.80 -3.95 -11.82
CA ALA A 148 12.68 -3.60 -12.93
C ALA A 148 12.35 -4.34 -14.23
N ASN A 149 11.63 -5.46 -14.15
CA ASN A 149 11.15 -6.20 -15.32
C ASN A 149 9.92 -5.56 -15.98
N ASN A 150 9.12 -4.79 -15.22
CA ASN A 150 7.91 -4.15 -15.72
C ASN A 150 7.63 -2.83 -14.99
N LEU A 151 7.92 -1.71 -15.65
CA LEU A 151 7.62 -0.40 -15.10
C LEU A 151 6.13 -0.04 -15.22
N GLN A 152 5.34 -0.71 -16.06
CA GLN A 152 3.91 -0.42 -16.26
C GLN A 152 3.02 -1.17 -15.26
N VAL A 153 3.35 -1.06 -13.96
CA VAL A 153 2.57 -1.65 -12.87
C VAL A 153 1.57 -0.67 -12.28
N ALA A 154 0.50 -1.17 -11.68
CA ALA A 154 -0.51 -0.34 -11.05
C ALA A 154 -0.08 0.21 -9.67
N TYR A 155 0.77 -0.52 -8.96
CA TYR A 155 1.20 -0.22 -7.59
C TYR A 155 2.72 -0.07 -7.51
N GLY A 156 3.16 0.87 -6.67
CA GLY A 156 4.55 1.08 -6.30
C GLY A 156 4.72 1.09 -4.78
N THR A 157 5.96 0.88 -4.33
CA THR A 157 6.28 0.79 -2.90
C THR A 157 7.08 2.00 -2.46
N ILE A 158 6.66 2.68 -1.39
CA ILE A 158 7.40 3.81 -0.83
C ILE A 158 8.54 3.26 0.04
N GLU A 159 9.79 3.59 -0.31
CA GLU A 159 10.97 3.27 0.50
C GLU A 159 11.26 4.37 1.53
N THR A 160 11.16 5.64 1.12
CA THR A 160 11.35 6.80 2.00
C THR A 160 10.64 8.03 1.45
N ILE A 161 10.40 9.02 2.33
CA ILE A 161 9.79 10.32 2.00
C ILE A 161 10.75 11.43 2.43
N GLN A 162 11.15 12.27 1.48
CA GLN A 162 11.90 13.50 1.70
C GLN A 162 10.91 14.64 1.88
N LYS A 163 10.78 15.11 3.12
CA LYS A 163 9.94 16.26 3.45
C LYS A 163 10.64 17.51 2.97
N LYS A 164 9.92 18.34 2.21
CA LYS A 164 10.37 19.72 2.00
C LYS A 164 10.11 20.47 3.30
N GLU A 165 11.16 20.93 3.96
CA GLU A 165 11.03 21.94 5.02
C GLU A 165 10.32 23.15 4.42
N GLN A 166 9.04 23.30 4.76
CA GLN A 166 8.30 24.51 4.48
C GLN A 166 8.87 25.58 5.41
N ILE A 167 9.66 26.50 4.85
CA ILE A 167 9.93 27.78 5.50
C ILE A 167 8.57 28.46 5.61
N ILE A 168 8.01 28.45 6.83
CA ILE A 168 6.83 29.24 7.16
C ILE A 168 7.29 30.69 7.13
N GLU A 169 7.03 31.40 6.02
CA GLU A 169 7.03 32.86 6.03
C GLU A 169 5.88 33.32 6.92
N GLU A 170 6.17 33.47 8.22
CA GLU A 170 5.34 34.21 9.16
C GLU A 170 5.31 35.67 8.70
N LYS A 171 4.32 36.00 7.85
CA LYS A 171 4.01 37.39 7.53
C LYS A 171 3.37 38.00 8.77
N THR A 172 4.21 38.69 9.51
CA THR A 172 3.91 39.64 10.57
C THR A 172 2.85 40.65 10.12
N GLU A 173 1.75 40.75 10.87
CA GLU A 173 0.91 41.94 10.84
C GLU A 173 0.40 42.28 12.25
N ALA A 174 1.21 43.04 12.97
CA ALA A 174 0.76 43.81 14.14
C ALA A 174 1.46 45.17 14.13
N THR A 175 0.75 46.24 13.73
CA THR A 175 1.04 47.59 14.22
C THR A 175 -0.23 48.46 14.24
N LYS A 176 -0.63 48.91 15.44
CA LYS A 176 -1.64 49.93 15.75
C LYS A 176 -1.01 51.34 15.66
N LYS A 177 -1.71 52.40 15.18
CA LYS A 177 -2.37 53.55 15.88
C LYS A 177 -2.17 54.85 15.02
N PRO A 178 -2.79 56.03 15.29
CA PRO A 178 -4.17 56.42 15.72
C PRO A 178 -4.75 57.70 14.99
N GLU A 179 -5.89 58.22 15.48
CA GLU A 179 -6.43 59.63 15.42
C GLU A 179 -7.61 59.88 14.45
N ASN A 180 -8.66 60.70 14.70
CA ASN A 180 -9.57 61.07 15.82
C ASN A 180 -10.72 61.92 15.17
N GLU A 181 -11.78 62.24 15.93
CA GLU A 181 -12.93 63.16 15.68
C GLU A 181 -14.15 62.52 14.96
N GLU A 182 -15.40 62.59 15.43
CA GLU A 182 -16.01 63.37 16.53
C GLU A 182 -17.36 62.75 16.97
N LYS A 183 -17.73 63.05 18.22
CA LYS A 183 -18.89 62.53 18.98
C LYS A 183 -20.22 63.18 18.55
N LYS A 184 -21.31 62.40 18.57
CA LYS A 184 -22.62 62.85 19.12
C LYS A 184 -23.34 61.68 19.80
N GLU A 185 -23.60 61.86 21.09
CA GLU A 185 -24.56 61.12 21.94
C GLU A 185 -25.76 62.05 22.20
N PRO A 186 -26.98 61.56 22.53
CA PRO A 186 -27.23 60.97 23.87
C PRO A 186 -28.23 59.78 23.94
N THR A 187 -27.87 58.80 24.77
CA THR A 187 -28.66 58.07 25.79
C THR A 187 -30.21 58.04 25.72
N LYS A 188 -30.86 56.87 25.92
CA LYS A 188 -31.20 56.23 27.23
C LYS A 188 -32.20 55.04 27.14
N LYS A 189 -32.07 54.11 28.12
CA LYS A 189 -33.00 53.08 28.69
C LYS A 189 -32.82 51.63 28.19
N LEU A 190 -32.25 50.72 29.01
CA LEU A 190 -32.86 49.87 30.08
C LEU A 190 -33.97 48.94 29.55
N ARG A 191 -34.14 47.65 29.92
CA ARG A 191 -33.49 46.65 30.78
C ARG A 191 -34.44 45.42 30.79
N GLU A 192 -33.89 44.21 30.70
CA GLU A 192 -34.37 42.86 31.14
C GLU A 192 -35.80 42.34 30.82
N GLU A 193 -35.84 41.05 30.43
CA GLU A 193 -37.00 40.13 30.31
C GLU A 193 -37.66 39.82 31.69
N PRO A 194 -38.91 39.29 31.80
CA PRO A 194 -39.20 37.85 31.56
C PRO A 194 -40.64 37.42 31.14
N LYS A 195 -40.71 36.20 30.56
CA LYS A 195 -41.69 35.07 30.63
C LYS A 195 -43.25 35.20 30.57
N GLU A 196 -43.80 34.28 29.76
CA GLU A 196 -44.94 33.32 29.97
C GLU A 196 -46.32 33.51 29.30
N GLU A 197 -46.66 32.54 28.40
CA GLU A 197 -47.94 31.82 28.11
C GLU A 197 -49.28 32.58 27.91
N GLU A 198 -50.27 32.20 27.08
CA GLU A 198 -50.60 31.02 26.25
C GLU A 198 -51.82 31.36 25.32
N LYS A 199 -52.00 30.59 24.23
CA LYS A 199 -53.27 30.17 23.56
C LYS A 199 -54.19 31.19 22.82
N LYS A 200 -54.42 31.01 21.51
CA LYS A 200 -55.39 30.07 20.86
C LYS A 200 -55.59 30.31 19.35
N LYS A 201 -55.65 29.18 18.61
CA LYS A 201 -56.48 28.82 17.43
C LYS A 201 -56.33 29.56 16.09
N GLU A 202 -55.82 28.83 15.09
CA GLU A 202 -56.36 28.79 13.72
C GLU A 202 -56.46 27.32 13.25
N PRO A 203 -57.47 26.93 12.43
CA PRO A 203 -57.74 25.54 12.05
C PRO A 203 -57.16 25.13 10.67
N GLU A 204 -57.07 23.79 10.51
CA GLU A 204 -57.13 22.92 9.31
C GLU A 204 -56.78 23.49 7.92
N GLY A 205 -55.98 22.84 7.08
CA GLY A 205 -55.40 21.50 7.12
C GLY A 205 -54.95 21.12 5.71
N GLU A 206 -53.91 20.30 5.61
CA GLU A 206 -53.78 19.23 4.61
C GLU A 206 -52.55 18.38 4.95
N LYS A 207 -52.81 17.15 5.40
CA LYS A 207 -51.87 16.02 5.45
C LYS A 207 -52.53 14.90 4.64
N LYS A 208 -51.74 14.21 3.82
CA LYS A 208 -52.03 12.82 3.46
C LYS A 208 -50.75 11.99 3.51
N GLU A 209 -50.78 11.04 4.43
CA GLU A 209 -49.86 9.90 4.57
C GLU A 209 -50.21 8.81 3.54
N GLU A 210 -49.25 7.90 3.36
CA GLU A 210 -49.34 6.60 2.65
C GLU A 210 -50.52 5.72 3.12
N PRO A 211 -50.79 4.62 2.41
CA PRO A 211 -50.48 3.34 3.06
C PRO A 211 -49.98 2.20 2.16
N LYS A 212 -49.34 1.24 2.85
CA LYS A 212 -48.98 -0.17 2.51
C LYS A 212 -50.06 -0.99 1.77
N SER A 213 -49.59 -1.97 0.98
CA SER A 213 -50.22 -3.28 0.71
C SER A 213 -49.13 -4.25 0.19
N GLU A 214 -48.73 -5.32 0.88
CA GLU A 214 -49.33 -6.67 0.94
C GLU A 214 -49.39 -7.43 -0.42
N GLU A 215 -48.57 -8.49 -0.54
CA GLU A 215 -48.79 -9.72 -1.35
C GLU A 215 -50.05 -10.48 -0.84
N PRO A 216 -50.69 -11.45 -1.56
CA PRO A 216 -50.07 -12.54 -2.33
C PRO A 216 -50.83 -13.13 -3.56
N GLU A 217 -50.21 -14.15 -4.17
CA GLU A 217 -50.72 -15.39 -4.81
C GLU A 217 -51.51 -15.43 -6.16
N ALA A 218 -50.85 -16.09 -7.13
CA ALA A 218 -51.27 -17.23 -7.96
C ALA A 218 -52.66 -17.28 -8.64
N GLN A 219 -52.63 -17.44 -9.98
CA GLN A 219 -53.46 -18.41 -10.73
C GLN A 219 -53.01 -18.55 -12.20
N GLU A 220 -52.44 -19.71 -12.55
CA GLU A 220 -52.58 -20.38 -13.86
C GLU A 220 -53.99 -21.03 -13.96
N PRO A 221 -54.41 -21.71 -15.06
CA PRO A 221 -53.90 -21.81 -16.44
C PRO A 221 -55.00 -21.54 -17.51
N LYS A 222 -54.67 -21.45 -18.81
CA LYS A 222 -55.52 -22.00 -19.90
C LYS A 222 -54.70 -22.43 -21.11
N ALA A 223 -54.99 -23.66 -21.53
CA ALA A 223 -54.51 -24.35 -22.72
C ALA A 223 -55.29 -23.97 -23.99
N SER A 224 -54.63 -24.10 -25.14
CA SER A 224 -55.14 -24.60 -26.43
C SER A 224 -53.99 -24.45 -27.44
N ASP A 225 -53.31 -25.52 -27.85
CA ASP A 225 -53.67 -26.49 -28.91
C ASP A 225 -53.25 -26.06 -30.33
N GLU A 226 -52.87 -27.09 -31.09
CA GLU A 226 -52.65 -27.20 -32.54
C GLU A 226 -51.42 -26.52 -33.17
N GLU A 227 -50.39 -27.25 -33.62
CA GLU A 227 -50.24 -28.18 -34.79
C GLU A 227 -49.88 -27.49 -36.12
N LEU A 228 -49.10 -28.25 -36.93
CA LEU A 228 -48.80 -28.08 -38.37
C LEU A 228 -47.78 -26.97 -38.76
N VAL A 229 -46.72 -27.17 -39.57
CA VAL A 229 -46.20 -28.26 -40.44
C VAL A 229 -44.69 -28.09 -40.54
#